data_AF-A0A519M809-F1
#
_entry.id   AF-A0A519M809-F1
#
_cell.length_a   1.000
_cell.length_b   1.000
_cell.length_c   1.000
_cell.angle_alpha   90.00
_cell.angle_beta   90.00
_cell.angle_gamma   90.00
#
_symmetry.space_group_name_H-M   'P 1'
#
loop_
_entity.id
_entity.type
_entity.pdbx_description
1 polymer ?
#
loop_
_entity_poly.entity_id
_entity_poly.type
_entity_poly.pdbx_seq_one_letter_code
_entity_poly.pdbx_strand_id
1 'polypeptide(L)'
;NILFEGSNVNADTYSLLIPQLMGNKAITVMVFLGGFSAAISMIVVSSIGLSTMMSNNILIPYGFLGTLQSGNLEENSTKIVNIRKVGIFSLIIMAYFIYRAIVLDYDLVSIGLVSFVVIAQLAPSFFGAIFWTRGSRAGAMAGMITGFAVCTYTLLIPYATGVVNIGDALLHEGLFGIKLLKPFALFGLDYLSPVPHAVFWSLFFNLFIYMAVSVSFKGNYRERNYAEMFVEIDRYITMHENAFIWKGTAYTSDITRILTRFLGEDRTKRAMAIFQVKYNVDKNQELADARLIKFAENLLTGPIGTASAKILIASVVKEEEITLPEVLKILEESKENIIINKKLTETSKELKAITGQLQKANEKLVWKDLQKDEFLDTVTHELRTPITAIKAAGEILHDDDDMPEEMRKQFLQNIMSESDRLSRLIDKILDLEKFETGKQKIYASAHDLKQTIEKALEPLQQLIRNKSIEVTLKSDDATTAMYDEDRIIQVVTNLISNAIKFCPDEG
;
A
#
# COMPACT_ATOMS: atom_id res chain seq x y z
N ASN A 1 -46.10 -10.86 -24.59
CA ASN A 1 -45.90 -11.52 -23.27
C ASN A 1 -47.29 -11.96 -22.80
N ILE A 2 -47.70 -13.20 -23.11
CA ILE A 2 -49.12 -13.59 -23.12
C ILE A 2 -49.74 -13.63 -21.69
N LEU A 3 -48.91 -13.84 -20.66
CA LEU A 3 -49.35 -13.96 -19.26
C LEU A 3 -49.57 -12.63 -18.53
N PHE A 4 -48.93 -11.55 -18.97
CA PHE A 4 -48.97 -10.22 -18.33
C PHE A 4 -49.35 -9.12 -19.32
N GLU A 5 -49.96 -9.50 -20.44
CA GLU A 5 -50.34 -8.59 -21.53
C GLU A 5 -51.31 -7.52 -21.01
N GLY A 6 -50.93 -6.23 -21.14
CA GLY A 6 -51.73 -5.10 -20.64
C GLY A 6 -51.44 -4.66 -19.20
N SER A 7 -50.57 -5.36 -18.46
CA SER A 7 -50.09 -4.93 -17.15
C SER A 7 -48.69 -4.33 -17.25
N ASN A 8 -48.50 -3.09 -16.77
CA ASN A 8 -47.22 -2.36 -16.84
C ASN A 8 -46.24 -2.89 -15.79
N VAL A 9 -45.84 -4.15 -15.91
CA VAL A 9 -45.06 -4.86 -14.91
C VAL A 9 -43.68 -5.21 -15.45
N ASN A 10 -42.65 -4.84 -14.70
CA ASN A 10 -41.25 -4.99 -15.08
C ASN A 10 -40.90 -6.47 -15.29
N ALA A 11 -40.28 -6.78 -16.44
CA ALA A 11 -39.91 -8.13 -16.82
C ALA A 11 -38.93 -8.81 -15.84
N ASP A 12 -38.12 -8.02 -15.14
CA ASP A 12 -37.18 -8.49 -14.12
C ASP A 12 -37.89 -9.14 -12.91
N THR A 13 -39.17 -8.82 -12.71
CA THR A 13 -39.99 -9.32 -11.60
C THR A 13 -40.84 -10.55 -11.94
N TYR A 14 -40.79 -11.06 -13.19
CA TYR A 14 -41.62 -12.20 -13.60
C TYR A 14 -41.36 -13.48 -12.82
N SER A 15 -40.12 -13.72 -12.40
CA SER A 15 -39.79 -14.88 -11.56
C SER A 15 -40.60 -14.89 -10.25
N LEU A 16 -40.89 -13.71 -9.69
CA LEU A 16 -41.70 -13.53 -8.48
C LEU A 16 -43.20 -13.51 -8.78
N LEU A 17 -43.59 -12.83 -9.85
CA LEU A 17 -44.99 -12.58 -10.18
C LEU A 17 -45.72 -13.80 -10.75
N ILE A 18 -45.02 -14.68 -11.47
CA ILE A 18 -45.63 -15.89 -12.03
C ILE A 18 -46.18 -16.81 -10.91
N PRO A 19 -45.39 -17.20 -9.89
CA PRO A 19 -45.90 -17.96 -8.74
C PRO A 19 -47.01 -17.25 -7.96
N GLN A 20 -46.93 -15.92 -7.86
CA GLN A 20 -47.93 -15.10 -7.18
C GLN A 20 -49.28 -15.10 -7.91
N LEU A 21 -49.26 -14.99 -9.24
CA LEU A 21 -50.46 -15.03 -10.09
C LEU A 21 -51.09 -16.42 -10.09
N MET A 22 -50.29 -17.47 -9.96
CA MET A 22 -50.76 -18.86 -9.79
C MET A 22 -51.28 -19.17 -8.37
N GLY A 23 -51.28 -18.20 -7.45
CA GLY A 23 -51.78 -18.36 -6.08
C GLY A 23 -50.85 -19.18 -5.16
N ASN A 24 -49.66 -19.56 -5.60
CA ASN A 24 -48.74 -20.39 -4.82
C ASN A 24 -47.80 -19.53 -3.96
N LYS A 25 -48.28 -19.20 -2.75
CA LYS A 25 -47.52 -18.39 -1.78
C LYS A 25 -46.19 -19.04 -1.36
N ALA A 26 -46.14 -20.37 -1.23
CA ALA A 26 -44.93 -21.08 -0.80
C ALA A 26 -43.79 -20.93 -1.83
N ILE A 27 -44.10 -21.13 -3.11
CA ILE A 27 -43.12 -20.93 -4.20
C ILE A 27 -42.75 -19.45 -4.31
N THR A 28 -43.72 -18.53 -4.17
CA THR A 28 -43.44 -17.08 -4.21
C THR A 28 -42.42 -16.67 -3.13
N VAL A 29 -42.60 -17.13 -1.89
CA VAL A 29 -41.67 -16.85 -0.78
C VAL A 29 -40.30 -17.50 -1.03
N MET A 30 -40.26 -18.73 -1.56
CA MET A 30 -39.00 -19.40 -1.89
C MET A 30 -38.21 -18.64 -2.96
N VAL A 31 -38.87 -18.20 -4.03
CA VAL A 31 -38.25 -17.40 -5.10
C VAL A 31 -37.80 -16.04 -4.57
N PHE A 32 -38.61 -15.38 -3.74
CA PHE A 32 -38.23 -14.13 -3.09
C PHE A 32 -36.96 -14.28 -2.24
N LEU A 33 -36.91 -15.30 -1.37
CA LEU A 33 -35.78 -15.53 -0.48
C LEU A 33 -34.50 -15.87 -1.26
N GLY A 34 -34.63 -16.67 -2.32
CA GLY A 34 -33.53 -17.01 -3.23
C GLY A 34 -33.01 -15.78 -3.99
N GLY A 35 -33.91 -14.99 -4.58
CA GLY A 35 -33.56 -13.75 -5.28
C GLY A 35 -32.93 -12.70 -4.37
N PHE A 36 -33.49 -12.51 -3.17
CA PHE A 36 -32.97 -11.59 -2.16
C PHE A 36 -31.57 -12.00 -1.69
N SER A 37 -31.35 -13.28 -1.39
CA SER A 37 -30.04 -13.81 -0.99
C SER A 37 -28.99 -13.67 -2.10
N ALA A 38 -29.35 -13.98 -3.34
CA ALA A 38 -28.48 -13.82 -4.49
C ALA A 38 -28.09 -12.35 -4.73
N ALA A 39 -29.06 -11.43 -4.64
CA ALA A 39 -28.83 -10.00 -4.78
C ALA A 39 -27.89 -9.46 -3.68
N ILE A 40 -28.12 -9.82 -2.41
CA ILE A 40 -27.24 -9.43 -1.31
C ILE A 40 -25.83 -9.98 -1.52
N SER A 41 -25.71 -11.25 -1.90
CA SER A 41 -24.41 -11.89 -2.13
C SER A 41 -23.63 -11.17 -3.24
N MET A 42 -24.29 -10.84 -4.34
CA MET A 42 -23.69 -10.08 -5.44
C MET A 42 -23.25 -8.69 -4.98
N ILE A 43 -24.10 -7.94 -4.27
CA ILE A 43 -23.77 -6.61 -3.76
C ILE A 43 -22.56 -6.67 -2.81
N VAL A 44 -22.53 -7.62 -1.89
CA VAL A 44 -21.43 -7.77 -0.92
C VAL A 44 -20.12 -8.14 -1.62
N VAL A 45 -20.12 -9.18 -2.45
CA VAL A 45 -18.91 -9.64 -3.15
C VAL A 45 -18.38 -8.58 -4.10
N SER A 46 -19.24 -7.95 -4.90
CA SER A 46 -18.84 -6.87 -5.81
C SER A 46 -18.33 -5.65 -5.06
N SER A 47 -18.95 -5.24 -3.95
CA SER A 47 -18.51 -4.08 -3.18
C SER A 47 -17.16 -4.30 -2.51
N ILE A 48 -16.90 -5.51 -1.99
CA ILE A 48 -15.59 -5.87 -1.41
C ILE A 48 -14.49 -5.86 -2.48
N GLY A 49 -14.76 -6.47 -3.63
CA GLY A 49 -13.82 -6.49 -4.76
C GLY A 49 -13.52 -5.08 -5.28
N LEU A 50 -14.57 -4.30 -5.55
CA LEU A 50 -14.44 -2.95 -6.10
C LEU A 50 -13.77 -2.00 -5.11
N SER A 51 -14.09 -2.08 -3.81
CA SER A 51 -13.42 -1.30 -2.77
C SER A 51 -11.93 -1.65 -2.66
N THR A 52 -11.57 -2.93 -2.79
CA THR A 52 -10.16 -3.36 -2.77
C THR A 52 -9.40 -2.80 -3.98
N MET A 53 -9.99 -2.85 -5.18
CA MET A 53 -9.41 -2.26 -6.38
C MET A 53 -9.30 -0.74 -6.29
N MET A 54 -10.34 -0.07 -5.82
CA MET A 54 -10.37 1.39 -5.61
C MET A 54 -9.33 1.81 -4.56
N SER A 55 -9.19 1.05 -3.47
CA SER A 55 -8.19 1.29 -2.44
C SER A 55 -6.78 1.22 -3.01
N ASN A 56 -6.44 0.11 -3.68
CA ASN A 56 -5.08 -0.15 -4.13
C ASN A 56 -4.67 0.70 -5.35
N ASN A 57 -5.59 0.94 -6.28
CA ASN A 57 -5.26 1.59 -7.56
C ASN A 57 -5.53 3.10 -7.55
N ILE A 58 -6.37 3.61 -6.64
CA ILE A 58 -6.81 5.01 -6.64
C ILE A 58 -6.52 5.68 -5.29
N LEU A 59 -7.14 5.22 -4.19
CA LEU A 59 -7.11 5.93 -2.90
C LEU A 59 -5.70 5.94 -2.29
N ILE A 60 -5.02 4.80 -2.23
CA ILE A 60 -3.68 4.72 -1.62
C ILE A 60 -2.63 5.50 -2.41
N PRO A 61 -2.46 5.30 -3.74
CA PRO A 61 -1.41 5.97 -4.50
C PRO A 61 -1.59 7.49 -4.58
N TYR A 62 -2.83 7.98 -4.71
CA TYR A 62 -3.09 9.40 -4.94
C TYR A 62 -3.52 10.18 -3.69
N GLY A 63 -4.01 9.50 -2.64
CA GLY A 63 -4.54 10.15 -1.44
C GLY A 63 -3.75 9.91 -0.15
N PHE A 64 -3.21 8.69 0.05
CA PHE A 64 -2.69 8.27 1.36
C PHE A 64 -1.21 7.84 1.36
N LEU A 65 -0.51 8.00 0.22
CA LEU A 65 0.87 7.54 0.07
C LEU A 65 1.82 8.20 1.09
N GLY A 66 1.68 9.51 1.34
CA GLY A 66 2.48 10.22 2.33
C GLY A 66 2.18 9.80 3.78
N THR A 67 0.90 9.61 4.12
CA THR A 67 0.47 9.19 5.47
C THR A 67 0.81 7.74 5.81
N LEU A 68 0.94 6.88 4.79
CA LEU A 68 1.32 5.47 4.94
C LEU A 68 2.85 5.28 4.94
N GLN A 69 3.62 6.20 4.36
CA GLN A 69 5.08 6.18 4.44
C GLN A 69 5.63 6.57 5.82
N SER A 70 4.87 7.37 6.59
CA SER A 70 5.31 7.90 7.89
C SER A 70 4.76 7.14 9.11
N GLY A 71 3.85 6.19 8.93
CA GLY A 71 3.16 5.49 10.03
C GLY A 71 3.77 4.14 10.41
N ASN A 72 3.48 3.69 11.64
CA ASN A 72 3.82 2.33 12.10
C ASN A 72 3.08 1.25 11.29
N LEU A 73 3.68 0.06 11.17
CA LEU A 73 3.13 -1.07 10.39
C LEU A 73 1.70 -1.45 10.82
N GLU A 74 1.42 -1.46 12.12
CA GLU A 74 0.09 -1.77 12.67
C GLU A 74 -0.94 -0.66 12.40
N GLU A 75 -0.53 0.61 12.52
CA GLU A 75 -1.39 1.73 12.17
C GLU A 75 -1.72 1.75 10.67
N ASN A 76 -0.75 1.45 9.82
CA ASN A 76 -0.93 1.40 8.39
C ASN A 76 -1.87 0.27 7.97
N SER A 77 -1.75 -0.91 8.58
CA SER A 77 -2.70 -2.01 8.37
C SER A 77 -4.12 -1.60 8.74
N THR A 78 -4.28 -0.94 9.89
CA THR A 78 -5.58 -0.47 10.38
C THR A 78 -6.16 0.63 9.48
N LYS A 79 -5.33 1.58 9.04
CA LYS A 79 -5.71 2.64 8.07
C LYS A 79 -6.16 2.04 6.74
N ILE A 80 -5.48 1.02 6.21
CA ILE A 80 -5.87 0.35 4.96
C ILE A 80 -7.24 -0.33 5.11
N VAL A 81 -7.47 -1.04 6.22
CA VAL A 81 -8.78 -1.68 6.49
C VAL A 81 -9.88 -0.62 6.60
N ASN A 82 -9.61 0.49 7.29
CA ASN A 82 -10.58 1.58 7.42
C ASN A 82 -10.86 2.27 6.08
N ILE A 83 -9.84 2.51 5.26
CA ILE A 83 -10.01 3.04 3.89
C ILE A 83 -10.92 2.12 3.07
N ARG A 84 -10.75 0.80 3.16
CA ARG A 84 -11.63 -0.16 2.47
C ARG A 84 -13.06 -0.14 3.00
N LYS A 85 -13.27 -0.04 4.31
CA LYS A 85 -14.61 0.07 4.92
C LYS A 85 -15.32 1.34 4.45
N VAL A 86 -14.63 2.48 4.49
CA VAL A 86 -15.12 3.76 3.97
C VAL A 86 -15.40 3.65 2.47
N GLY A 87 -14.52 2.98 1.71
CA GLY A 87 -14.72 2.69 0.30
C GLY A 87 -16.00 1.90 0.01
N ILE A 88 -16.26 0.82 0.76
CA ILE A 88 -17.50 0.04 0.63
C ILE A 88 -18.72 0.92 0.93
N PHE A 89 -18.68 1.66 2.04
CA PHE A 89 -19.79 2.52 2.46
C PHE A 89 -20.08 3.61 1.43
N SER A 90 -19.05 4.30 0.95
CA SER A 90 -19.16 5.33 -0.08
C SER A 90 -19.67 4.78 -1.41
N LEU A 91 -19.23 3.59 -1.82
CA LEU A 91 -19.68 2.94 -3.06
C LEU A 91 -21.17 2.58 -2.98
N ILE A 92 -21.63 2.00 -1.87
CA ILE A 92 -23.04 1.65 -1.67
C ILE A 92 -23.92 2.90 -1.65
N ILE A 93 -23.50 3.96 -0.95
CA ILE A 93 -24.24 5.23 -0.92
C ILE A 93 -24.31 5.85 -2.32
N MET A 94 -23.19 5.91 -3.04
CA MET A 94 -23.16 6.45 -4.39
C MET A 94 -24.07 5.63 -5.33
N ALA A 95 -24.01 4.30 -5.24
CA ALA A 95 -24.88 3.41 -5.99
C ALA A 95 -26.36 3.63 -5.66
N TYR A 96 -26.70 3.87 -4.39
CA TYR A 96 -28.07 4.21 -3.98
C TYR A 96 -28.54 5.57 -4.53
N PHE A 97 -27.69 6.59 -4.52
CA PHE A 97 -28.01 7.88 -5.13
C PHE A 97 -28.22 7.76 -6.64
N ILE A 98 -27.35 7.02 -7.34
CA ILE A 98 -27.52 6.72 -8.76
C ILE A 98 -28.82 5.95 -9.01
N TYR A 99 -29.11 4.95 -8.18
CA TYR A 99 -30.34 4.18 -8.27
C TYR A 99 -31.58 5.08 -8.14
N ARG A 100 -31.59 5.96 -7.14
CA ARG A 100 -32.71 6.87 -6.88
C ARG A 100 -32.87 7.98 -7.92
N ALA A 101 -31.76 8.49 -8.47
CA ALA A 101 -31.79 9.60 -9.42
C ALA A 101 -32.06 9.15 -10.86
N ILE A 102 -31.57 7.96 -11.24
CA ILE A 102 -31.55 7.51 -12.64
C ILE A 102 -32.38 6.24 -12.83
N VAL A 103 -32.28 5.24 -11.95
CA VAL A 103 -32.68 3.85 -12.25
C VAL A 103 -34.16 3.53 -12.03
N LEU A 104 -34.91 4.37 -11.29
CA LEU A 104 -36.30 4.05 -10.91
C LEU A 104 -37.23 3.76 -12.10
N ASP A 105 -36.93 4.31 -13.29
CA ASP A 105 -37.77 4.19 -14.48
C ASP A 105 -37.15 3.35 -15.61
N TYR A 106 -36.01 2.68 -15.38
CA TYR A 106 -35.31 1.92 -16.41
C TYR A 106 -35.05 0.44 -16.06
N ASP A 107 -35.17 -0.41 -17.07
CA ASP A 107 -34.89 -1.85 -16.97
C ASP A 107 -33.39 -2.14 -16.72
N LEU A 108 -33.10 -3.25 -16.03
CA LEU A 108 -31.74 -3.67 -15.69
C LEU A 108 -30.83 -3.84 -16.92
N VAL A 109 -31.40 -4.30 -18.04
CA VAL A 109 -30.68 -4.45 -19.33
C VAL A 109 -30.14 -3.10 -19.82
N SER A 110 -30.95 -2.05 -19.71
CA SER A 110 -30.58 -0.72 -20.20
C SER A 110 -29.44 -0.11 -19.37
N ILE A 111 -29.44 -0.33 -18.06
CA ILE A 111 -28.34 0.05 -17.16
C ILE A 111 -27.05 -0.70 -17.53
N GLY A 112 -27.16 -2.00 -17.83
CA GLY A 112 -26.04 -2.82 -18.28
C GLY A 112 -25.44 -2.28 -19.58
N LEU A 113 -26.29 -1.95 -20.56
CA LEU A 113 -25.86 -1.35 -21.83
C LEU A 113 -25.12 -0.02 -21.62
N VAL A 114 -25.67 0.90 -20.81
CA VAL A 114 -25.00 2.18 -20.48
C VAL A 114 -23.63 1.95 -19.84
N SER A 115 -23.54 0.99 -18.92
CA SER A 115 -22.28 0.63 -18.26
C SER A 115 -21.24 0.09 -19.25
N PHE A 116 -21.66 -0.74 -20.21
CA PHE A 116 -20.78 -1.21 -21.30
C PHE A 116 -20.29 -0.08 -22.19
N VAL A 117 -21.13 0.91 -22.52
CA VAL A 117 -20.70 2.08 -23.31
C VAL A 117 -19.62 2.88 -22.58
N VAL A 118 -19.77 3.07 -21.26
CA VAL A 118 -18.79 3.78 -20.43
C VAL A 118 -17.46 3.00 -20.37
N ILE A 119 -17.51 1.69 -20.15
CA ILE A 119 -16.30 0.84 -20.10
C ILE A 119 -15.61 0.79 -21.48
N ALA A 120 -16.39 0.75 -22.57
CA ALA A 120 -15.84 0.70 -23.93
C ALA A 120 -14.92 1.88 -24.25
N GLN A 121 -15.03 3.02 -23.54
CA GLN A 121 -14.12 4.16 -23.73
C GLN A 121 -12.65 3.86 -23.42
N LEU A 122 -12.37 2.78 -22.67
CA LEU A 122 -11.01 2.32 -22.41
C LEU A 122 -10.40 1.57 -23.61
N ALA A 123 -11.23 1.06 -24.52
CA ALA A 123 -10.81 0.16 -25.59
C ALA A 123 -9.80 0.78 -26.57
N PRO A 124 -9.98 2.03 -27.09
CA PRO A 124 -9.03 2.62 -28.03
C PRO A 124 -7.61 2.75 -27.44
N SER A 125 -7.52 3.15 -26.17
CA SER A 125 -6.23 3.28 -25.48
C SER A 125 -5.62 1.91 -25.16
N PHE A 126 -6.43 0.94 -24.75
CA PHE A 126 -5.97 -0.42 -24.45
C PHE A 126 -5.39 -1.11 -25.70
N PHE A 127 -6.15 -1.15 -26.80
CA PHE A 127 -5.67 -1.76 -28.05
C PHE A 127 -4.56 -0.92 -28.69
N GLY A 128 -4.63 0.41 -28.59
CA GLY A 128 -3.56 1.29 -29.04
C GLY A 128 -2.21 0.99 -28.37
N ALA A 129 -2.21 0.67 -27.07
CA ALA A 129 -0.98 0.31 -26.36
C ALA A 129 -0.37 -1.03 -26.83
N ILE A 130 -1.20 -1.98 -27.27
CA ILE A 130 -0.74 -3.31 -27.71
C ILE A 130 -0.24 -3.29 -29.17
N PHE A 131 -0.88 -2.50 -30.04
CA PHE A 131 -0.63 -2.58 -31.48
C PHE A 131 0.10 -1.36 -32.06
N TRP A 132 0.27 -0.26 -31.30
CA TRP A 132 0.79 0.98 -31.86
C TRP A 132 1.94 1.58 -31.05
N THR A 133 3.13 1.62 -31.67
CA THR A 133 4.39 2.11 -31.06
C THR A 133 4.40 3.59 -30.72
N ARG A 134 3.48 4.39 -31.30
CA ARG A 134 3.39 5.83 -31.05
C ARG A 134 2.32 6.20 -30.03
N GLY A 135 1.65 5.24 -29.41
CA GLY A 135 0.67 5.52 -28.35
C GLY A 135 1.30 6.33 -27.22
N SER A 136 0.71 7.49 -26.90
CA SER A 136 1.21 8.38 -25.84
C SER A 136 0.25 8.40 -24.65
N ARG A 137 0.78 8.62 -23.45
CA ARG A 137 -0.07 8.78 -22.25
C ARG A 137 -1.02 9.98 -22.38
N ALA A 138 -0.52 11.09 -22.92
CA ALA A 138 -1.29 12.31 -23.13
C ALA A 138 -2.43 12.09 -24.13
N GLY A 139 -2.16 11.36 -25.21
CA GLY A 139 -3.19 10.99 -26.19
C GLY A 139 -4.24 10.06 -25.61
N ALA A 140 -3.84 9.06 -24.84
CA ALA A 140 -4.78 8.15 -24.18
C ALA A 140 -5.71 8.91 -23.22
N MET A 141 -5.15 9.81 -22.41
CA MET A 141 -5.92 10.63 -21.47
C MET A 141 -6.88 11.58 -22.20
N ALA A 142 -6.41 12.29 -23.23
CA ALA A 142 -7.23 13.20 -24.01
C ALA A 142 -8.36 12.46 -24.74
N GLY A 143 -8.06 11.32 -25.38
CA GLY A 143 -9.05 10.48 -26.05
C GLY A 143 -10.12 9.95 -25.09
N MET A 144 -9.72 9.43 -23.92
CA MET A 144 -10.66 8.95 -22.90
C MET A 144 -11.55 10.08 -22.37
N ILE A 145 -11.01 11.26 -22.09
CA ILE A 145 -11.79 12.41 -21.60
C ILE A 145 -12.79 12.87 -22.67
N THR A 146 -12.36 13.00 -23.92
CA THR A 146 -13.27 13.40 -25.01
C THR A 146 -14.35 12.34 -25.27
N GLY A 147 -13.99 11.06 -25.31
CA GLY A 147 -14.95 9.97 -25.47
C GLY A 147 -15.97 9.92 -24.34
N PHE A 148 -15.52 10.08 -23.09
CA PHE A 148 -16.39 10.15 -21.93
C PHE A 148 -17.29 11.39 -21.95
N ALA A 149 -16.80 12.55 -22.38
CA ALA A 149 -17.60 13.77 -22.51
C ALA A 149 -18.70 13.61 -23.58
N VAL A 150 -18.38 13.04 -24.75
CA VAL A 150 -19.35 12.74 -25.81
C VAL A 150 -20.37 11.70 -25.35
N CYS A 151 -19.93 10.64 -24.67
CA CYS A 151 -20.81 9.65 -24.06
C CYS A 151 -21.74 10.27 -23.00
N THR A 152 -21.21 11.19 -22.19
CA THR A 152 -21.99 11.87 -21.15
C THR A 152 -23.07 12.73 -21.79
N TYR A 153 -22.73 13.44 -22.85
CA TYR A 153 -23.65 14.28 -23.58
C TYR A 153 -24.74 13.51 -24.33
N THR A 154 -24.36 12.44 -25.03
CA THR A 154 -25.28 11.67 -25.90
C THR A 154 -26.13 10.67 -25.14
N LEU A 155 -25.62 10.11 -24.04
CA LEU A 155 -26.27 9.02 -23.32
C LEU A 155 -26.58 9.37 -21.86
N LEU A 156 -25.59 9.73 -21.03
CA LEU A 156 -25.82 9.89 -19.58
C LEU A 156 -26.75 11.06 -19.24
N ILE A 157 -26.58 12.22 -19.87
CA ILE A 157 -27.42 13.39 -19.60
C ILE A 157 -28.88 13.12 -20.00
N PRO A 158 -29.21 12.69 -21.24
CA PRO A 158 -30.59 12.38 -21.60
C PRO A 158 -31.23 11.32 -20.70
N TYR A 159 -30.45 10.33 -20.27
CA TYR A 159 -30.90 9.27 -19.37
C TYR A 159 -31.13 9.77 -17.93
N ALA A 160 -30.38 10.79 -17.49
CA ALA A 160 -30.57 11.43 -16.18
C ALA A 160 -31.68 12.50 -16.20
N THR A 161 -31.86 13.23 -17.30
CA THR A 161 -32.83 14.32 -17.41
C THR A 161 -34.24 13.87 -17.76
N GLY A 162 -34.46 12.60 -18.12
CA GLY A 162 -35.80 12.04 -18.34
C GLY A 162 -36.76 12.19 -17.14
N VAL A 163 -36.23 12.49 -15.95
CA VAL A 163 -36.99 12.68 -14.69
C VAL A 163 -37.16 14.16 -14.31
N VAL A 164 -36.42 15.09 -14.93
CA VAL A 164 -36.43 16.52 -14.55
C VAL A 164 -36.85 17.36 -15.75
N ASN A 165 -37.98 18.07 -15.61
CA ASN A 165 -38.67 18.98 -16.56
C ASN A 165 -37.83 20.13 -17.21
N ILE A 166 -36.50 20.03 -17.25
CA ILE A 166 -35.56 20.99 -17.84
C ILE A 166 -35.23 20.62 -19.31
N GLY A 167 -35.71 19.48 -19.82
CA GLY A 167 -35.19 18.81 -21.02
C GLY A 167 -35.90 18.99 -22.37
N ASP A 168 -37.07 19.64 -22.47
CA ASP A 168 -37.77 19.74 -23.77
C ASP A 168 -37.00 20.59 -24.81
N ALA A 169 -36.27 21.62 -24.37
CA ALA A 169 -35.47 22.46 -25.27
C ALA A 169 -34.17 21.78 -25.74
N LEU A 170 -33.48 21.05 -24.86
CA LEU A 170 -32.21 20.39 -25.20
C LEU A 170 -32.42 19.18 -26.13
N LEU A 171 -33.51 18.45 -25.95
CA LEU A 171 -33.89 17.29 -26.76
C LEU A 171 -34.42 17.71 -28.14
N HIS A 172 -35.15 18.82 -28.24
CA HIS A 172 -35.72 19.28 -29.51
C HIS A 172 -34.85 20.27 -30.30
N GLU A 173 -34.09 21.14 -29.65
CA GLU A 173 -33.30 22.20 -30.32
C GLU A 173 -31.79 21.93 -30.38
N GLY A 174 -31.26 20.95 -29.62
CA GLY A 174 -29.82 20.66 -29.55
C GLY A 174 -29.03 21.70 -28.75
N LEU A 175 -27.75 21.44 -28.47
CA LEU A 175 -26.90 22.41 -27.75
C LEU A 175 -26.88 23.76 -28.51
N PHE A 176 -27.18 24.87 -27.83
CA PHE A 176 -27.24 26.23 -28.41
C PHE A 176 -28.26 26.44 -29.56
N GLY A 177 -29.27 25.58 -29.73
CA GLY A 177 -30.30 25.75 -30.77
C GLY A 177 -29.89 25.24 -32.17
N ILE A 178 -28.79 24.51 -32.27
CA ILE A 178 -28.31 23.92 -33.52
C ILE A 178 -28.87 22.49 -33.65
N LYS A 179 -29.77 22.28 -34.62
CA LYS A 179 -30.40 20.96 -34.93
C LYS A 179 -29.39 19.82 -35.18
N LEU A 180 -28.15 20.15 -35.53
CA LEU A 180 -27.06 19.21 -35.79
C LEU A 180 -26.46 18.61 -34.50
N LEU A 181 -26.68 19.24 -33.35
CA LEU A 181 -26.18 18.84 -32.03
C LEU A 181 -27.28 18.19 -31.19
N LYS A 182 -28.21 17.46 -31.79
CA LYS A 182 -29.21 16.71 -31.02
C LYS A 182 -28.53 15.53 -30.30
N PRO A 183 -28.78 15.29 -29.00
CA PRO A 183 -28.14 14.20 -28.26
C PRO A 183 -28.35 12.80 -28.87
N PHE A 184 -29.54 12.54 -29.44
CA PHE A 184 -29.90 11.26 -30.08
C PHE A 184 -29.68 11.24 -31.60
N ALA A 185 -29.31 12.37 -32.19
CA ALA A 185 -29.14 12.55 -33.63
C ALA A 185 -27.95 13.47 -33.91
N LEU A 186 -26.83 13.19 -33.25
CA LEU A 186 -25.60 13.95 -33.41
C LEU A 186 -25.17 13.88 -34.89
N PHE A 187 -24.98 15.03 -35.50
CA PHE A 187 -24.71 15.19 -36.94
C PHE A 187 -25.83 14.74 -37.91
N GLY A 188 -27.07 14.60 -37.44
CA GLY A 188 -28.24 14.28 -38.28
C GLY A 188 -28.41 12.79 -38.60
N LEU A 189 -27.78 11.90 -37.82
CA LEU A 189 -27.91 10.45 -37.95
C LEU A 189 -29.11 9.92 -37.13
N ASP A 190 -30.29 9.85 -37.76
CA ASP A 190 -31.56 9.44 -37.13
C ASP A 190 -31.83 7.91 -37.19
N TYR A 191 -30.93 7.12 -37.79
CA TYR A 191 -31.17 5.68 -38.02
C TYR A 191 -30.80 4.79 -36.83
N LEU A 192 -29.89 5.23 -35.97
CA LEU A 192 -29.37 4.42 -34.86
C LEU A 192 -30.21 4.63 -33.60
N SER A 193 -30.44 3.54 -32.84
CA SER A 193 -31.00 3.67 -31.50
C SER A 193 -30.02 4.40 -30.57
N PRO A 194 -30.50 5.00 -29.46
CA PRO A 194 -29.70 5.89 -28.60
C PRO A 194 -28.36 5.30 -28.13
N VAL A 195 -28.34 4.02 -27.74
CA VAL A 195 -27.14 3.34 -27.23
C VAL A 195 -26.09 3.13 -28.34
N PRO A 196 -26.38 2.48 -29.48
CA PRO A 196 -25.46 2.39 -30.62
C PRO A 196 -24.96 3.74 -31.13
N HIS A 197 -25.84 4.76 -31.15
CA HIS A 197 -25.46 6.11 -31.57
C HIS A 197 -24.38 6.71 -30.66
N ALA A 198 -24.58 6.61 -29.33
CA ALA A 198 -23.61 7.08 -28.35
C ALA A 198 -22.28 6.32 -28.43
N VAL A 199 -22.32 4.98 -28.58
CA VAL A 199 -21.12 4.15 -28.76
C VAL A 199 -20.31 4.60 -29.97
N PHE A 200 -20.98 4.78 -31.11
CA PHE A 200 -20.33 5.14 -32.37
C PHE A 200 -19.58 6.47 -32.24
N TRP A 201 -20.26 7.54 -31.80
CA TRP A 201 -19.65 8.86 -31.74
C TRP A 201 -18.60 8.99 -30.63
N SER A 202 -18.87 8.43 -29.45
CA SER A 202 -17.91 8.49 -28.34
C SER A 202 -16.61 7.76 -28.69
N LEU A 203 -16.67 6.56 -29.25
CA LEU A 203 -15.48 5.81 -29.66
C LEU A 203 -14.79 6.45 -30.86
N PHE A 204 -15.54 7.00 -31.81
CA PHE A 204 -14.97 7.71 -32.96
C PHE A 204 -14.12 8.90 -32.51
N PHE A 205 -14.66 9.79 -31.68
CA PHE A 205 -13.91 10.95 -31.18
C PHE A 205 -12.78 10.53 -30.24
N ASN A 206 -12.98 9.51 -29.41
CA ASN A 206 -11.94 8.96 -28.55
C ASN A 206 -10.74 8.47 -29.36
N LEU A 207 -10.99 7.62 -30.37
CA LEU A 207 -9.95 7.09 -31.25
C LEU A 207 -9.28 8.20 -32.06
N PHE A 208 -10.05 9.14 -32.61
CA PHE A 208 -9.53 10.25 -33.40
C PHE A 208 -8.61 11.16 -32.58
N ILE A 209 -9.03 11.59 -31.40
CA ILE A 209 -8.22 12.43 -30.51
C ILE A 209 -7.01 11.65 -29.99
N TYR A 210 -7.19 10.37 -29.62
CA TYR A 210 -6.10 9.49 -29.23
C TYR A 210 -5.00 9.44 -30.29
N MET A 211 -5.37 9.26 -31.56
CA MET A 211 -4.43 9.22 -32.67
C MET A 211 -3.81 10.59 -32.95
N ALA A 212 -4.63 11.65 -33.03
CA ALA A 212 -4.18 12.99 -33.35
C ALA A 212 -3.16 13.52 -32.33
N VAL A 213 -3.45 13.38 -31.03
CA VAL A 213 -2.56 13.83 -29.95
C VAL A 213 -1.31 12.95 -29.88
N SER A 214 -1.44 11.64 -30.03
CA SER A 214 -0.29 10.73 -29.98
C SER A 214 0.70 10.92 -31.14
N VAL A 215 0.24 11.37 -32.31
CA VAL A 215 1.13 11.73 -33.43
C VAL A 215 1.72 13.13 -33.27
N SER A 216 0.98 14.07 -32.69
CA SER A 216 1.37 15.49 -32.66
C SER A 216 2.42 15.81 -31.60
N PHE A 217 2.44 15.10 -30.47
CA PHE A 217 3.42 15.32 -29.41
C PHE A 217 4.63 14.38 -29.55
N LYS A 218 5.85 14.91 -29.42
CA LYS A 218 7.05 14.07 -29.25
C LYS A 218 6.92 13.34 -27.91
N GLY A 219 6.56 12.06 -27.96
CA GLY A 219 6.38 11.22 -26.78
C GLY A 219 7.64 11.18 -25.90
N ASN A 220 7.43 10.99 -24.60
CA ASN A 220 8.50 10.83 -23.62
C ASN A 220 9.38 9.62 -24.02
N TYR A 221 10.71 9.76 -23.98
CA TYR A 221 11.65 8.70 -24.39
C TYR A 221 11.35 7.36 -23.70
N ARG A 222 10.92 7.41 -22.43
CA ARG A 222 10.53 6.23 -21.66
C ARG A 222 9.29 5.55 -22.23
N GLU A 223 8.28 6.31 -22.63
CA GLU A 223 7.02 5.78 -23.20
C GLU A 223 7.30 5.08 -24.53
N ARG A 224 8.15 5.69 -25.36
CA ARG A 224 8.57 5.10 -26.62
C ARG A 224 9.34 3.80 -26.46
N ASN A 225 10.26 3.74 -25.49
CA ASN A 225 11.03 2.52 -25.22
C ASN A 225 10.11 1.37 -24.77
N TYR A 226 9.12 1.63 -23.91
CA TYR A 226 8.13 0.61 -23.54
C TYR A 226 7.28 0.17 -24.73
N ALA A 227 6.82 1.11 -25.55
CA ALA A 227 6.00 0.78 -26.72
C ALA A 227 6.79 -0.03 -27.76
N GLU A 228 8.08 0.28 -27.98
CA GLU A 228 8.97 -0.50 -28.85
C GLU A 228 9.21 -1.90 -28.28
N MET A 229 9.41 -2.06 -26.96
CA MET A 229 9.56 -3.38 -26.33
C MET A 229 8.32 -4.28 -26.46
N PHE A 230 7.11 -3.71 -26.39
CA PHE A 230 5.86 -4.48 -26.45
C PHE A 230 5.41 -4.78 -27.88
N VAL A 231 5.55 -3.83 -28.81
CA VAL A 231 5.07 -4.00 -30.19
C VAL A 231 6.11 -4.69 -31.08
N GLU A 232 7.40 -4.45 -30.85
CA GLU A 232 8.49 -5.01 -31.66
C GLU A 232 9.27 -6.08 -30.91
N ILE A 233 8.57 -6.99 -30.21
CA ILE A 233 9.17 -8.13 -29.50
C ILE A 233 10.14 -8.89 -30.41
N ASP A 234 9.76 -9.15 -31.67
CA ASP A 234 10.61 -9.86 -32.64
C ASP A 234 11.87 -9.05 -33.02
N ARG A 235 11.79 -7.71 -33.12
CA ARG A 235 12.96 -6.86 -33.40
C ARG A 235 13.89 -6.80 -32.19
N TYR A 236 13.33 -6.76 -30.98
CA TYR A 236 14.10 -6.78 -29.74
C TYR A 236 14.83 -8.13 -29.57
N ILE A 237 14.13 -9.25 -29.83
CA ILE A 237 14.71 -10.60 -29.83
C ILE A 237 15.82 -10.70 -30.89
N THR A 238 15.59 -10.24 -32.11
CA THR A 238 16.61 -10.30 -33.19
C THR A 238 17.77 -9.31 -33.00
N MET A 239 17.56 -8.14 -32.39
CA MET A 239 18.67 -7.26 -31.98
C MET A 239 19.53 -7.92 -30.90
N HIS A 240 18.96 -8.67 -29.95
CA HIS A 240 19.74 -9.48 -29.01
C HIS A 240 20.42 -10.68 -29.69
N GLU A 241 19.85 -11.23 -30.76
CA GLU A 241 20.52 -12.26 -31.57
C GLU A 241 21.69 -11.70 -32.41
N ASN A 242 21.60 -10.44 -32.86
CA ASN A 242 22.64 -9.75 -33.64
C ASN A 242 23.64 -8.96 -32.77
N ALA A 243 23.33 -8.73 -31.48
CA ALA A 243 24.22 -8.06 -30.52
C ALA A 243 25.27 -9.00 -29.90
N PHE A 244 25.41 -10.22 -30.40
CA PHE A 244 26.54 -11.06 -30.04
C PHE A 244 27.78 -10.62 -30.82
N ILE A 245 28.57 -9.75 -30.20
CA ILE A 245 29.91 -9.38 -30.66
C ILE A 245 30.81 -10.62 -30.47
N TRP A 246 30.87 -11.50 -31.47
CA TRP A 246 31.76 -12.67 -31.47
C TRP A 246 33.13 -12.25 -32.03
N LYS A 247 34.13 -12.12 -31.15
CA LYS A 247 35.45 -11.52 -31.43
C LYS A 247 36.52 -12.54 -31.88
N GLY A 248 36.22 -13.35 -32.89
CA GLY A 248 37.20 -14.30 -33.39
C GLY A 248 37.13 -14.48 -34.89
N THR A 249 38.30 -14.51 -35.55
CA THR A 249 38.39 -14.80 -36.98
C THR A 249 38.48 -16.30 -37.20
N ALA A 250 37.50 -16.87 -37.89
CA ALA A 250 37.55 -18.25 -38.37
C ALA A 250 37.56 -18.24 -39.90
N TYR A 251 38.28 -19.16 -40.54
CA TYR A 251 38.18 -19.30 -42.00
C TYR A 251 36.90 -20.06 -42.36
N THR A 252 36.23 -19.62 -43.42
CA THR A 252 35.03 -20.30 -43.95
C THR A 252 35.33 -21.75 -44.33
N SER A 253 36.56 -22.02 -44.80
CA SER A 253 37.06 -23.35 -45.13
C SER A 253 37.11 -24.28 -43.92
N ASP A 254 37.48 -23.79 -42.74
CA ASP A 254 37.62 -24.61 -41.55
C ASP A 254 36.27 -24.96 -40.93
N ILE A 255 35.32 -24.02 -40.92
CA ILE A 255 33.93 -24.30 -40.52
C ILE A 255 33.29 -25.31 -41.49
N THR A 256 33.52 -25.12 -42.80
CA THR A 256 33.02 -26.04 -43.83
C THR A 256 33.61 -27.45 -43.66
N ARG A 257 34.87 -27.56 -43.21
CA ARG A 257 35.52 -28.84 -42.91
C ARG A 257 34.87 -29.55 -41.73
N ILE A 258 34.55 -28.83 -40.65
CA ILE A 258 33.82 -29.38 -39.51
C ILE A 258 32.44 -29.86 -39.96
N LEU A 259 31.68 -29.02 -40.67
CA LEU A 259 30.35 -29.40 -41.17
C LEU A 259 30.42 -30.63 -42.07
N THR A 260 31.39 -30.69 -42.99
CA THR A 260 31.60 -31.84 -43.87
C THR A 260 31.90 -33.12 -43.08
N ARG A 261 32.70 -33.02 -42.02
CA ARG A 261 33.07 -34.17 -41.18
C ARG A 261 31.88 -34.81 -40.47
N PHE A 262 30.87 -34.02 -40.09
CA PHE A 262 29.74 -34.50 -39.26
C PHE A 262 28.42 -34.63 -40.03
N LEU A 263 28.20 -33.84 -41.08
CA LEU A 263 26.97 -33.86 -41.89
C LEU A 263 27.17 -34.56 -43.25
N GLY A 264 28.42 -34.74 -43.69
CA GLY A 264 28.78 -35.24 -45.02
C GLY A 264 28.81 -34.14 -46.09
N GLU A 265 29.44 -34.42 -47.24
CA GLU A 265 29.67 -33.43 -48.31
C GLU A 265 28.37 -32.86 -48.89
N ASP A 266 27.41 -33.71 -49.25
CA ASP A 266 26.19 -33.27 -49.95
C ASP A 266 25.26 -32.44 -49.07
N ARG A 267 25.24 -32.70 -47.76
CA ARG A 267 24.44 -31.92 -46.80
C ARG A 267 25.12 -30.59 -46.50
N THR A 268 26.46 -30.59 -46.40
CA THR A 268 27.23 -29.37 -46.16
C THR A 268 27.17 -28.41 -47.34
N LYS A 269 27.34 -28.90 -48.58
CA LYS A 269 27.20 -28.08 -49.80
C LYS A 269 25.82 -27.42 -49.89
N ARG A 270 24.76 -28.16 -49.58
CA ARG A 270 23.39 -27.62 -49.53
C ARG A 270 23.21 -26.58 -48.42
N ALA A 271 23.70 -26.87 -47.22
CA ALA A 271 23.61 -25.94 -46.08
C ALA A 271 24.33 -24.61 -46.38
N MET A 272 25.53 -24.67 -46.97
CA MET A 272 26.30 -23.48 -47.36
C MET A 272 25.62 -22.70 -48.48
N ALA A 273 25.03 -23.38 -49.46
CA ALA A 273 24.25 -22.72 -50.52
C ALA A 273 23.01 -21.99 -49.95
N ILE A 274 22.30 -22.61 -49.00
CA ILE A 274 21.15 -22.00 -48.31
C ILE A 274 21.60 -20.76 -47.52
N PHE A 275 22.72 -20.86 -46.80
CA PHE A 275 23.28 -19.74 -46.04
C PHE A 275 23.64 -18.56 -46.96
N GLN A 276 24.32 -18.82 -48.08
CA GLN A 276 24.71 -17.81 -49.04
C GLN A 276 23.52 -17.06 -49.63
N VAL A 277 22.45 -17.79 -50.01
CA VAL A 277 21.23 -17.17 -50.54
C VAL A 277 20.48 -16.39 -49.44
N LYS A 278 20.38 -16.95 -48.23
CA LYS A 278 19.63 -16.34 -47.13
C LYS A 278 20.26 -15.05 -46.61
N TYR A 279 21.58 -14.97 -46.57
CA TYR A 279 22.30 -13.82 -46.01
C TYR A 279 23.00 -12.95 -47.08
N ASN A 280 22.81 -13.28 -48.37
CA ASN A 280 23.39 -12.57 -49.53
C ASN A 280 24.91 -12.37 -49.41
N VAL A 281 25.63 -13.45 -49.12
CA VAL A 281 27.08 -13.46 -48.87
C VAL A 281 27.82 -13.97 -50.11
N ASP A 282 28.93 -13.34 -50.47
CA ASP A 282 29.74 -13.72 -51.64
C ASP A 282 30.44 -15.08 -51.43
N LYS A 283 30.55 -15.87 -52.51
CA LYS A 283 31.12 -17.23 -52.47
C LYS A 283 32.62 -17.25 -52.17
N ASN A 284 33.32 -16.14 -52.40
CA ASN A 284 34.76 -16.02 -52.26
C ASN A 284 35.20 -15.41 -50.92
N GLN A 285 34.31 -15.31 -49.93
CA GLN A 285 34.69 -14.78 -48.63
C GLN A 285 35.54 -15.80 -47.84
N GLU A 286 36.80 -15.47 -47.60
CA GLU A 286 37.75 -16.35 -46.90
C GLU A 286 37.48 -16.44 -45.39
N LEU A 287 36.98 -15.37 -44.78
CA LEU A 287 36.70 -15.28 -43.35
C LEU A 287 35.21 -15.48 -43.06
N ALA A 288 34.93 -16.35 -42.09
CA ALA A 288 33.61 -16.62 -41.57
C ALA A 288 33.16 -15.45 -40.68
N ASP A 289 31.99 -14.91 -40.98
CA ASP A 289 31.33 -13.94 -40.11
C ASP A 289 30.61 -14.63 -38.94
N ALA A 290 30.23 -13.86 -37.93
CA ALA A 290 29.53 -14.36 -36.75
C ALA A 290 28.23 -15.12 -37.08
N ARG A 291 27.60 -14.77 -38.22
CA ARG A 291 26.37 -15.41 -38.71
C ARG A 291 26.64 -16.84 -39.17
N LEU A 292 27.73 -17.07 -39.90
CA LEU A 292 28.12 -18.40 -40.36
C LEU A 292 28.50 -19.31 -39.18
N ILE A 293 29.18 -18.77 -38.18
CA ILE A 293 29.57 -19.48 -36.96
C ILE A 293 28.34 -20.01 -36.22
N LYS A 294 27.35 -19.15 -35.93
CA LYS A 294 26.10 -19.54 -35.24
C LYS A 294 25.26 -20.49 -36.10
N PHE A 295 25.24 -20.29 -37.42
CA PHE A 295 24.54 -21.19 -38.33
C PHE A 295 25.14 -22.60 -38.31
N ALA A 296 26.47 -22.71 -38.33
CA ALA A 296 27.18 -23.98 -38.24
C ALA A 296 26.95 -24.67 -36.87
N GLU A 297 27.01 -23.91 -35.76
CA GLU A 297 26.74 -24.42 -34.41
C GLU A 297 25.33 -25.01 -34.29
N ASN A 298 24.32 -24.33 -34.84
CA ASN A 298 22.93 -24.80 -34.83
C ASN A 298 22.74 -26.08 -35.65
N LEU A 299 23.43 -26.20 -36.80
CA LEU A 299 23.37 -27.41 -37.63
C LEU A 299 24.04 -28.62 -36.95
N LEU A 300 25.12 -28.38 -36.20
CA LEU A 300 25.84 -29.41 -35.45
C LEU A 300 25.14 -29.80 -34.13
N THR A 301 24.28 -28.92 -33.60
CA THR A 301 23.52 -29.16 -32.38
C THR A 301 22.62 -30.38 -32.48
N GLY A 302 21.97 -30.60 -33.63
CA GLY A 302 21.10 -31.76 -33.82
C GLY A 302 21.85 -33.10 -33.68
N PRO A 303 22.93 -33.32 -34.44
CA PRO A 303 23.66 -34.58 -34.39
C PRO A 303 24.52 -34.81 -33.14
N ILE A 304 25.04 -33.77 -32.48
CA ILE A 304 26.12 -33.91 -31.45
C ILE A 304 25.77 -33.20 -30.11
N GLY A 305 24.69 -32.42 -30.06
CA GLY A 305 24.29 -31.62 -28.90
C GLY A 305 24.96 -30.25 -28.82
N THR A 306 24.31 -29.30 -28.16
CA THR A 306 24.68 -27.86 -28.09
C THR A 306 26.07 -27.61 -27.50
N ALA A 307 26.40 -28.24 -26.38
CA ALA A 307 27.68 -28.03 -25.69
C ALA A 307 28.87 -28.53 -26.53
N SER A 308 28.72 -29.69 -27.18
CA SER A 308 29.74 -30.27 -28.06
C SER A 308 29.95 -29.44 -29.33
N ALA A 309 28.85 -28.96 -29.93
CA ALA A 309 28.89 -28.09 -31.10
C ALA A 309 29.66 -26.78 -30.80
N LYS A 310 29.42 -26.16 -29.64
CA LYS A 310 30.17 -24.96 -29.21
C LYS A 310 31.66 -25.18 -29.12
N ILE A 311 32.09 -26.27 -28.50
CA ILE A 311 33.52 -26.57 -28.30
C ILE A 311 34.23 -26.78 -29.64
N LEU A 312 33.56 -27.46 -30.59
CA LEU A 312 34.11 -27.72 -31.92
C LEU A 312 34.24 -26.46 -32.78
N ILE A 313 33.26 -25.56 -32.68
CA ILE A 313 33.32 -24.29 -33.40
C ILE A 313 34.37 -23.37 -32.75
N ALA A 314 34.47 -23.36 -31.42
CA ALA A 314 35.49 -22.59 -30.70
C ALA A 314 36.93 -23.05 -30.98
N SER A 315 37.17 -24.33 -31.25
CA SER A 315 38.53 -24.86 -31.50
C SER A 315 39.14 -24.47 -32.85
N VAL A 316 38.33 -23.93 -33.76
CA VAL A 316 38.74 -23.52 -35.12
C VAL A 316 38.84 -22.00 -35.26
N VAL A 317 38.36 -21.26 -34.27
CA VAL A 317 38.44 -19.80 -34.23
C VAL A 317 39.85 -19.40 -33.77
N LYS A 318 40.57 -18.60 -34.57
CA LYS A 318 41.80 -17.95 -34.13
C LYS A 318 41.43 -16.68 -33.37
N GLU A 319 41.89 -16.56 -32.13
CA GLU A 319 41.82 -15.30 -31.37
C GLU A 319 42.68 -14.25 -32.05
N GLU A 320 42.12 -13.08 -32.39
CA GLU A 320 42.91 -11.92 -32.85
C GLU A 320 43.27 -11.00 -31.68
N GLU A 321 44.47 -10.42 -31.75
CA GLU A 321 45.00 -9.48 -30.76
C GLU A 321 44.19 -8.16 -30.74
N ILE A 322 43.83 -7.72 -29.55
CA ILE A 322 42.96 -6.56 -29.31
C ILE A 322 43.61 -5.27 -29.84
N THR A 323 42.89 -4.49 -30.64
CA THR A 323 43.39 -3.19 -31.14
C THR A 323 43.50 -2.14 -30.03
N LEU A 324 44.53 -1.30 -30.07
CA LEU A 324 44.82 -0.30 -29.02
C LEU A 324 43.64 0.65 -28.67
N PRO A 325 42.84 1.16 -29.63
CA PRO A 325 41.66 1.98 -29.32
C PRO A 325 40.59 1.22 -28.53
N GLU A 326 40.48 -0.09 -28.76
CA GLU A 326 39.52 -0.95 -28.09
C GLU A 326 39.98 -1.34 -26.67
N VAL A 327 41.30 -1.54 -26.47
CA VAL A 327 41.88 -1.66 -25.13
C VAL A 327 41.63 -0.40 -24.30
N LEU A 328 41.82 0.79 -24.90
CA LEU A 328 41.56 2.06 -24.21
C LEU A 328 40.08 2.21 -23.83
N LYS A 329 39.16 1.86 -24.73
CA LYS A 329 37.72 1.88 -24.45
C LYS A 329 37.33 0.92 -23.32
N ILE A 330 37.89 -0.30 -23.33
CA ILE A 330 37.66 -1.28 -22.25
C ILE A 330 38.24 -0.78 -20.92
N LEU A 331 39.40 -0.13 -20.94
CA LEU A 331 40.00 0.47 -19.74
C LEU A 331 39.17 1.63 -19.19
N GLU A 332 38.61 2.48 -20.05
CA GLU A 332 37.69 3.54 -19.65
C GLU A 332 36.39 2.99 -19.05
N GLU A 333 35.74 2.05 -19.73
CA GLU A 333 34.52 1.38 -19.23
C GLU A 333 34.81 0.61 -17.92
N SER A 334 35.96 -0.04 -17.81
CA SER A 334 36.39 -0.73 -16.57
C SER A 334 36.60 0.27 -15.43
N LYS A 335 37.26 1.40 -15.71
CA LYS A 335 37.50 2.45 -14.71
C LYS A 335 36.20 3.08 -14.23
N GLU A 336 35.26 3.38 -15.12
CA GLU A 336 33.94 3.88 -14.76
C GLU A 336 33.18 2.87 -13.90
N ASN A 337 33.19 1.59 -14.28
CA ASN A 337 32.56 0.52 -13.51
C ASN A 337 33.18 0.37 -12.10
N ILE A 338 34.50 0.51 -11.96
CA ILE A 338 35.18 0.47 -10.66
C ILE A 338 34.74 1.67 -9.79
N ILE A 339 34.66 2.87 -10.36
CA ILE A 339 34.21 4.07 -9.64
C ILE A 339 32.76 3.91 -9.17
N ILE A 340 31.88 3.42 -10.04
CA ILE A 340 30.47 3.16 -9.72
C ILE A 340 30.35 2.10 -8.62
N ASN A 341 31.06 0.99 -8.74
CA ASN A 341 31.06 -0.07 -7.71
C ASN A 341 31.59 0.43 -6.37
N LYS A 342 32.64 1.25 -6.37
CA LYS A 342 33.17 1.87 -5.15
C LYS A 342 32.11 2.75 -4.49
N LYS A 343 31.48 3.64 -5.27
CA LYS A 343 30.42 4.53 -4.77
C LYS A 343 29.20 3.77 -4.27
N LEU A 344 28.79 2.71 -4.96
CA LEU A 344 27.72 1.81 -4.51
C LEU A 344 28.06 1.13 -3.20
N THR A 345 29.29 0.67 -3.04
CA THR A 345 29.76 0.02 -1.82
C THR A 345 29.80 1.00 -0.64
N GLU A 346 30.28 2.24 -0.87
CA GLU A 346 30.28 3.31 0.13
C GLU A 346 28.85 3.67 0.55
N THR A 347 27.97 3.93 -0.41
CA THR A 347 26.55 4.24 -0.16
C THR A 347 25.85 3.09 0.59
N SER A 348 26.14 1.83 0.22
CA SER A 348 25.59 0.65 0.89
C SER A 348 26.06 0.55 2.35
N LYS A 349 27.33 0.85 2.63
CA LYS A 349 27.87 0.89 4.00
C LYS A 349 27.23 1.99 4.83
N GLU A 350 27.12 3.20 4.27
CA GLU A 350 26.46 4.34 4.94
C GLU A 350 25.00 4.02 5.26
N LEU A 351 24.25 3.49 4.28
CA LEU A 351 22.86 3.08 4.48
C LEU A 351 22.74 2.04 5.59
N LYS A 352 23.61 1.03 5.61
CA LYS A 352 23.61 0.01 6.66
C LYS A 352 23.90 0.60 8.05
N ALA A 353 24.82 1.57 8.13
CA ALA A 353 25.13 2.25 9.39
C ALA A 353 23.93 3.08 9.89
N ILE A 354 23.30 3.86 9.01
CA ILE A 354 22.12 4.68 9.33
C ILE A 354 20.94 3.79 9.76
N THR A 355 20.66 2.72 9.02
CA THR A 355 19.60 1.77 9.38
C THR A 355 19.85 1.14 10.75
N GLY A 356 21.10 0.78 11.06
CA GLY A 356 21.47 0.26 12.37
C GLY A 356 21.28 1.27 13.50
N GLN A 357 21.59 2.56 13.25
CA GLN A 357 21.32 3.63 14.22
C GLN A 357 19.82 3.87 14.42
N LEU A 358 19.05 3.87 13.33
CA LEU A 358 17.60 4.03 13.36
C LEU A 358 16.94 2.89 14.14
N GLN A 359 17.37 1.65 13.91
CA GLN A 359 16.87 0.50 14.65
C GLN A 359 17.12 0.63 16.16
N LYS A 360 18.35 0.97 16.56
CA LYS A 360 18.68 1.19 17.99
C LYS A 360 17.87 2.33 18.61
N ALA A 361 17.64 3.41 17.87
CA ALA A 361 16.81 4.52 18.32
C ALA A 361 15.35 4.08 18.50
N ASN A 362 14.82 3.29 17.57
CA ASN A 362 13.46 2.76 17.66
C ASN A 362 13.30 1.78 18.83
N GLU A 363 14.25 0.86 19.03
CA GLU A 363 14.25 -0.05 20.19
C GLU A 363 14.24 0.73 21.52
N LYS A 364 15.01 1.82 21.61
CA LYS A 364 15.02 2.70 22.78
C LYS A 364 13.68 3.45 22.97
N LEU A 365 13.02 3.83 21.88
CA LEU A 365 11.70 4.48 21.93
C LEU A 365 10.63 3.50 22.40
N VAL A 366 10.59 2.30 21.81
CA VAL A 366 9.65 1.23 22.21
C VAL A 366 9.84 0.88 23.68
N TRP A 367 11.09 0.74 24.14
CA TRP A 367 11.38 0.50 25.54
C TRP A 367 10.85 1.61 26.46
N LYS A 368 11.00 2.88 26.07
CA LYS A 368 10.45 4.00 26.83
C LYS A 368 8.93 4.00 26.87
N ASP A 369 8.29 3.64 25.77
CA ASP A 369 6.83 3.62 25.69
C ASP A 369 6.25 2.51 26.58
N LEU A 370 6.87 1.32 26.57
CA LEU A 370 6.53 0.22 27.48
C LEU A 370 6.67 0.62 28.95
N GLN A 371 7.76 1.31 29.32
CA GLN A 371 7.94 1.82 30.69
C GLN A 371 6.87 2.84 31.06
N LYS A 372 6.45 3.68 30.11
CA LYS A 372 5.37 4.66 30.33
C LYS A 372 4.04 3.94 30.57
N ASP A 373 3.73 2.92 29.78
CA ASP A 373 2.48 2.17 29.91
C ASP A 373 2.44 1.38 31.24
N GLU A 374 3.54 0.71 31.61
CA GLU A 374 3.68 0.01 32.91
C GLU A 374 3.51 0.98 34.10
N PHE A 375 4.08 2.19 33.98
CA PHE A 375 3.91 3.24 34.97
C PHE A 375 2.45 3.70 35.09
N LEU A 376 1.78 3.98 33.97
CA LEU A 376 0.38 4.41 33.96
C LEU A 376 -0.56 3.35 34.54
N ASP A 377 -0.33 2.08 34.22
CA ASP A 377 -1.10 0.95 34.76
C ASP A 377 -0.90 0.84 36.28
N THR A 378 0.34 0.94 36.75
CA THR A 378 0.67 0.89 38.18
C THR A 378 0.02 2.05 38.94
N VAL A 379 0.13 3.28 38.43
CA VAL A 379 -0.49 4.48 39.03
C VAL A 379 -2.00 4.34 39.09
N THR A 380 -2.63 3.85 38.01
CA THR A 380 -4.07 3.64 37.96
C THR A 380 -4.51 2.62 39.03
N HIS A 381 -3.75 1.55 39.21
CA HIS A 381 -4.06 0.52 40.20
C HIS A 381 -3.92 1.04 41.64
N GLU A 382 -2.82 1.74 41.94
CA GLU A 382 -2.57 2.34 43.26
C GLU A 382 -3.54 3.47 43.62
N LEU A 383 -4.13 4.16 42.63
CA LEU A 383 -5.20 5.13 42.84
C LEU A 383 -6.58 4.48 43.02
N ARG A 384 -6.87 3.41 42.26
CA ARG A 384 -8.19 2.76 42.31
C ARG A 384 -8.49 2.15 43.67
N THR A 385 -7.50 1.52 44.32
CA THR A 385 -7.66 0.88 45.62
C THR A 385 -8.15 1.85 46.73
N PRO A 386 -7.45 2.97 47.03
CA PRO A 386 -7.90 3.93 48.05
C PRO A 386 -9.25 4.55 47.69
N ILE A 387 -9.48 4.91 46.43
CA ILE A 387 -10.77 5.47 45.97
C ILE A 387 -11.92 4.49 46.22
N THR A 388 -11.71 3.20 45.94
CA THR A 388 -12.74 2.17 46.13
C THR A 388 -13.03 1.96 47.61
N ALA A 389 -11.99 1.98 48.46
CA ALA A 389 -12.13 1.86 49.91
C ALA A 389 -12.87 3.07 50.53
N ILE A 390 -12.51 4.30 50.12
CA ILE A 390 -13.19 5.54 50.54
C ILE A 390 -14.65 5.51 50.14
N LYS A 391 -14.93 5.13 48.88
CA LYS A 391 -16.29 5.04 48.36
C LYS A 391 -17.12 4.01 49.14
N ALA A 392 -16.60 2.81 49.36
CA ALA A 392 -17.31 1.77 50.10
C ALA A 392 -17.59 2.17 51.55
N ALA A 393 -16.59 2.76 52.24
CA ALA A 393 -16.79 3.27 53.60
C ALA A 393 -17.81 4.41 53.65
N GLY A 394 -17.82 5.29 52.64
CA GLY A 394 -18.80 6.37 52.50
C GLY A 394 -20.22 5.88 52.21
N GLU A 395 -20.37 4.86 51.36
CA GLU A 395 -21.67 4.22 51.08
C GLU A 395 -22.23 3.55 52.34
N ILE A 396 -21.41 2.80 53.08
CA ILE A 396 -21.82 2.17 54.35
C ILE A 396 -22.25 3.21 55.40
N LEU A 397 -21.50 4.31 55.51
CA LEU A 397 -21.84 5.41 56.43
C LEU A 397 -23.11 6.17 56.02
N HIS A 398 -23.47 6.13 54.74
CA HIS A 398 -24.67 6.79 54.22
C HIS A 398 -25.93 5.94 54.37
N ASP A 399 -25.81 4.62 54.22
CA ASP A 399 -26.95 3.69 54.18
C ASP A 399 -27.38 3.19 55.58
N ASP A 400 -26.53 3.27 56.61
CA ASP A 400 -26.81 2.77 57.96
C ASP A 400 -26.77 3.88 59.04
N ASP A 401 -27.93 4.48 59.29
CA ASP A 401 -28.11 5.54 60.30
C ASP A 401 -28.03 5.03 61.75
N ASP A 402 -28.31 3.74 62.00
CA ASP A 402 -28.36 3.11 63.34
C ASP A 402 -27.02 2.46 63.74
N MET A 403 -25.95 2.72 62.98
CA MET A 403 -24.61 2.20 63.22
C MET A 403 -24.03 2.60 64.59
N PRO A 404 -23.41 1.66 65.34
CA PRO A 404 -22.70 1.97 66.59
C PRO A 404 -21.60 3.04 66.42
N GLU A 405 -21.51 3.95 67.39
CA GLU A 405 -20.56 5.08 67.39
C GLU A 405 -19.09 4.67 67.16
N GLU A 406 -18.66 3.53 67.72
CA GLU A 406 -17.30 3.02 67.51
C GLU A 406 -17.05 2.58 66.06
N MET A 407 -18.02 1.90 65.45
CA MET A 407 -17.92 1.43 64.07
C MET A 407 -17.95 2.61 63.09
N ARG A 408 -18.78 3.63 63.36
CA ARG A 408 -18.81 4.88 62.61
C ARG A 408 -17.46 5.61 62.65
N LYS A 409 -16.83 5.69 63.83
CA LYS A 409 -15.47 6.25 63.98
C LYS A 409 -14.43 5.46 63.19
N GLN A 410 -14.53 4.13 63.15
CA GLN A 410 -13.61 3.29 62.39
C GLN A 410 -13.70 3.53 60.88
N PHE A 411 -14.91 3.65 60.31
CA PHE A 411 -15.09 3.98 58.89
C PHE A 411 -14.59 5.38 58.54
N LEU A 412 -14.84 6.38 59.40
CA LEU A 412 -14.30 7.73 59.23
C LEU A 412 -12.76 7.73 59.27
N GLN A 413 -12.15 6.98 60.20
CA GLN A 413 -10.70 6.82 60.25
C GLN A 413 -10.14 6.15 59.00
N ASN A 414 -10.83 5.15 58.44
CA ASN A 414 -10.44 4.51 57.17
C ASN A 414 -10.50 5.49 56.00
N ILE A 415 -11.53 6.35 55.93
CA ILE A 415 -11.62 7.38 54.88
C ILE A 415 -10.46 8.38 55.01
N MET A 416 -10.15 8.83 56.22
CA MET A 416 -9.04 9.76 56.47
C MET A 416 -7.70 9.14 56.08
N SER A 417 -7.43 7.90 56.49
CA SER A 417 -6.16 7.23 56.21
C SER A 417 -5.93 6.95 54.72
N GLU A 418 -6.98 6.56 53.99
CA GLU A 418 -6.91 6.35 52.54
C GLU A 418 -6.81 7.69 51.77
N SER A 419 -7.41 8.76 52.29
CA SER A 419 -7.24 10.12 51.72
C SER A 419 -5.80 10.62 51.88
N ASP A 420 -5.19 10.42 53.06
CA ASP A 420 -3.79 10.74 53.32
C ASP A 420 -2.84 9.88 52.47
N ARG A 421 -3.21 8.62 52.21
CA ARG A 421 -2.46 7.74 51.29
C ARG A 421 -2.51 8.27 49.86
N LEU A 422 -3.69 8.68 49.39
CA LEU A 422 -3.89 9.22 48.04
C LEU A 422 -3.13 10.53 47.84
N SER A 423 -3.15 11.44 48.83
CA SER A 423 -2.37 12.68 48.81
C SER A 423 -0.87 12.41 48.65
N ARG A 424 -0.32 11.50 49.47
CA ARG A 424 1.09 11.08 49.37
C ARG A 424 1.44 10.43 48.03
N LEU A 425 0.50 9.73 47.38
CA LEU A 425 0.72 9.13 46.07
C LEU A 425 0.77 10.20 44.97
N ILE A 426 -0.13 11.18 45.01
CA ILE A 426 -0.15 12.31 44.07
C ILE A 426 1.15 13.11 44.18
N ASP A 427 1.59 13.43 45.40
CA ASP A 427 2.83 14.17 45.62
C ASP A 427 4.05 13.43 45.05
N LYS A 428 4.10 12.10 45.21
CA LYS A 428 5.17 11.27 44.62
C LYS A 428 5.18 11.32 43.09
N ILE A 429 4.01 11.32 42.46
CA ILE A 429 3.88 11.40 40.99
C ILE A 429 4.32 12.78 40.51
N LEU A 430 3.89 13.86 41.18
CA LEU A 430 4.27 15.23 40.84
C LEU A 430 5.77 15.48 41.01
N ASP A 431 6.37 14.94 42.07
CA ASP A 431 7.82 15.00 42.26
C ASP A 431 8.54 14.26 41.14
N LEU A 432 8.11 13.04 40.80
CA LEU A 432 8.71 12.26 39.70
C LEU A 432 8.64 13.02 38.36
N GLU A 433 7.50 13.62 38.01
CA GLU A 433 7.34 14.41 36.78
C GLU A 433 8.30 15.61 36.75
N LYS A 434 8.49 16.30 37.88
CA LYS A 434 9.44 17.43 37.99
C LYS A 434 10.89 16.98 37.79
N PHE A 435 11.26 15.80 38.29
CA PHE A 435 12.58 15.22 38.08
C PHE A 435 12.79 14.79 36.62
N GLU A 436 11.81 14.12 35.99
CA GLU A 436 11.94 13.68 34.59
C GLU A 436 11.99 14.85 33.59
N THR A 437 11.23 15.92 33.85
CA THR A 437 11.22 17.12 33.00
C THR A 437 12.38 18.08 33.25
N GLY A 438 13.24 17.78 34.23
CA GLY A 438 14.36 18.64 34.63
C GLY A 438 13.95 19.99 35.22
N LYS A 439 12.67 20.14 35.60
CA LYS A 439 12.13 21.38 36.20
C LYS A 439 12.46 21.51 37.69
N GLN A 440 12.86 20.42 38.34
CA GLN A 440 13.25 20.41 39.73
C GLN A 440 14.58 21.17 39.94
N LYS A 441 14.55 22.25 40.72
CA LYS A 441 15.76 22.97 41.14
C LYS A 441 16.28 22.35 42.44
N ILE A 442 17.58 22.07 42.50
CA ILE A 442 18.28 21.57 43.69
C ILE A 442 18.97 22.76 44.37
N TYR A 443 18.71 22.97 45.66
CA TYR A 443 19.31 24.06 46.43
C TYR A 443 20.40 23.52 47.36
N ALA A 444 21.58 23.25 46.80
CA ALA A 444 22.70 22.72 47.55
C ALA A 444 23.30 23.76 48.51
N SER A 445 23.43 23.40 49.78
CA SER A 445 24.14 24.17 50.80
C SER A 445 24.94 23.24 51.73
N ALA A 446 25.87 23.82 52.48
CA ALA A 446 26.75 23.05 53.37
C ALA A 446 25.98 22.61 54.61
N HIS A 447 25.79 21.30 54.76
CA HIS A 447 25.04 20.69 55.86
C HIS A 447 25.83 19.53 56.46
N ASP A 448 25.56 19.24 57.74
CA ASP A 448 26.12 18.10 58.46
C ASP A 448 25.29 16.84 58.22
N LEU A 449 25.91 15.81 57.64
CA LEU A 449 25.24 14.55 57.30
C LEU A 449 24.64 13.83 58.50
N LYS A 450 25.30 13.87 59.66
CA LYS A 450 24.80 13.23 60.88
C LYS A 450 23.53 13.91 61.34
N GLN A 451 23.54 15.24 61.40
CA GLN A 451 22.36 16.01 61.79
C GLN A 451 21.18 15.80 60.82
N THR A 452 21.44 15.73 59.51
CA THR A 452 20.40 15.45 58.51
C THR A 452 19.81 14.05 58.68
N ILE A 453 20.62 13.03 58.96
CA ILE A 453 20.14 11.66 59.21
C ILE A 453 19.31 11.59 60.50
N GLU A 454 19.74 12.28 61.56
CA GLU A 454 18.98 12.38 62.82
C GLU A 454 17.62 13.05 62.61
N LYS A 455 17.54 14.16 61.86
CA LYS A 455 16.28 14.80 61.45
C LYS A 455 15.36 13.85 60.67
N ALA A 456 15.92 13.02 59.79
CA ALA A 456 15.15 12.05 59.01
C ALA A 456 14.62 10.87 59.85
N LEU A 457 15.24 10.60 61.00
CA LEU A 457 14.85 9.54 61.95
C LEU A 457 13.73 9.97 62.90
N GLU A 458 13.63 11.27 63.26
CA GLU A 458 12.63 11.79 64.21
C GLU A 458 11.19 11.33 63.91
N PRO A 459 10.68 11.44 62.66
CA PRO A 459 9.30 11.03 62.34
C PRO A 459 9.07 9.52 62.46
N LEU A 460 10.14 8.73 62.41
CA LEU A 460 10.08 7.26 62.38
C LEU A 460 10.29 6.63 63.77
N GLN A 461 10.66 7.41 64.79
CA GLN A 461 10.93 6.89 66.14
C GLN A 461 9.75 6.13 66.74
N GLN A 462 8.51 6.60 66.54
CA GLN A 462 7.33 5.92 67.04
C GLN A 462 7.12 4.55 66.37
N LEU A 463 7.36 4.46 65.06
CA LEU A 463 7.27 3.20 64.31
C LEU A 463 8.35 2.20 64.75
N ILE A 464 9.58 2.68 64.95
CA ILE A 464 10.70 1.89 65.46
C ILE A 464 10.38 1.32 66.85
N ARG A 465 9.82 2.15 67.75
CA ARG A 465 9.39 1.72 69.09
C ARG A 465 8.25 0.69 69.05
N ASN A 466 7.26 0.90 68.19
CA ASN A 466 6.11 0.00 68.09
C ASN A 466 6.51 -1.41 67.60
N LYS A 467 7.57 -1.52 66.79
CA LYS A 467 8.12 -2.80 66.31
C LYS A 467 9.31 -3.34 67.11
N SER A 468 9.76 -2.62 68.14
CA SER A 468 10.95 -2.96 68.95
C SER A 468 12.22 -3.19 68.12
N ILE A 469 12.47 -2.37 67.10
CA ILE A 469 13.65 -2.49 66.21
C ILE A 469 14.84 -1.72 66.78
N GLU A 470 16.05 -2.29 66.70
CA GLU A 470 17.29 -1.59 67.07
C GLU A 470 17.86 -0.78 65.89
N VAL A 471 18.05 0.52 66.07
CA VAL A 471 18.66 1.40 65.06
C VAL A 471 20.02 1.88 65.55
N THR A 472 21.09 1.46 64.88
CA THR A 472 22.47 1.88 65.19
C THR A 472 23.00 2.85 64.12
N LEU A 473 23.28 4.09 64.50
CA LEU A 473 23.99 5.05 63.66
C LEU A 473 25.50 4.96 63.93
N LYS A 474 26.27 4.40 62.98
CA LYS A 474 27.75 4.39 63.04
C LYS A 474 28.30 5.56 62.22
N SER A 475 28.94 6.51 62.90
CA SER A 475 29.59 7.68 62.30
C SER A 475 30.84 8.00 63.11
N ASP A 476 32.00 8.04 62.44
CA ASP A 476 33.30 8.32 63.07
C ASP A 476 33.62 9.82 63.16
N ASP A 477 32.99 10.70 62.36
CA ASP A 477 33.18 12.17 62.39
C ASP A 477 32.01 12.98 61.78
N ALA A 478 31.87 14.24 62.20
CA ALA A 478 30.97 15.25 61.62
C ALA A 478 31.38 15.57 60.18
N THR A 479 30.70 14.96 59.21
CA THR A 479 31.01 15.12 57.78
C THR A 479 30.11 16.18 57.18
N THR A 480 30.65 17.36 56.89
CA THR A 480 29.94 18.43 56.19
C THR A 480 30.03 18.23 54.67
N ALA A 481 28.90 18.27 53.97
CA ALA A 481 28.86 18.15 52.51
C ALA A 481 27.87 19.16 51.89
N MET A 482 28.05 19.47 50.60
CA MET A 482 27.15 20.35 49.85
C MET A 482 25.99 19.53 49.25
N TYR A 483 24.80 19.68 49.81
CA TYR A 483 23.58 19.01 49.32
C TYR A 483 22.32 19.79 49.70
N ASP A 484 21.21 19.43 49.08
CA ASP A 484 19.88 19.93 49.41
C ASP A 484 19.34 19.10 50.60
N GLU A 485 19.26 19.72 51.78
CA GLU A 485 18.94 19.02 53.03
C GLU A 485 17.55 18.38 52.97
N ASP A 486 16.54 19.09 52.48
CA ASP A 486 15.17 18.59 52.39
C ASP A 486 15.08 17.33 51.50
N ARG A 487 15.83 17.31 50.40
CA ARG A 487 15.85 16.16 49.48
C ARG A 487 16.60 14.97 50.05
N ILE A 488 17.69 15.20 50.77
CA ILE A 488 18.40 14.12 51.46
C ILE A 488 17.56 13.56 52.62
N ILE A 489 16.85 14.40 53.38
CA ILE A 489 15.88 13.93 54.38
C ILE A 489 14.84 13.02 53.72
N GLN A 490 14.25 13.44 52.59
CA GLN A 490 13.29 12.62 51.84
C GLN A 490 13.86 11.26 51.42
N VAL A 491 15.11 11.22 50.91
CA VAL A 491 15.79 9.97 50.52
C VAL A 491 16.01 9.06 51.73
N VAL A 492 16.57 9.60 52.80
CA VAL A 492 16.90 8.84 54.01
C VAL A 492 15.63 8.31 54.67
N THR A 493 14.58 9.13 54.82
CA THR A 493 13.29 8.72 55.36
C THR A 493 12.66 7.60 54.53
N ASN A 494 12.73 7.66 53.18
CA ASN A 494 12.21 6.60 52.32
C ASN A 494 12.98 5.28 52.49
N LEU A 495 14.31 5.34 52.58
CA LEU A 495 15.15 4.15 52.78
C LEU A 495 14.91 3.51 54.16
N ILE A 496 14.89 4.32 55.22
CA ILE A 496 14.66 3.83 56.59
C ILE A 496 13.23 3.30 56.74
N SER A 497 12.23 3.98 56.18
CA SER A 497 10.84 3.50 56.20
C SER A 497 10.70 2.16 55.48
N ASN A 498 11.43 1.95 54.38
CA ASN A 498 11.47 0.64 53.71
C ASN A 498 12.18 -0.41 54.59
N ALA A 499 13.30 -0.07 55.22
CA ALA A 499 14.01 -0.97 56.12
C ALA A 499 13.10 -1.42 57.29
N ILE A 500 12.41 -0.50 57.96
CA ILE A 500 11.46 -0.80 59.05
C ILE A 500 10.31 -1.71 58.57
N LYS A 501 9.82 -1.49 57.34
CA LYS A 501 8.74 -2.29 56.75
C LYS A 501 9.13 -3.75 56.58
N PHE A 502 10.36 -4.02 56.13
CA PHE A 502 10.85 -5.37 55.84
C PHE A 502 11.66 -6.01 56.97
N CYS A 503 11.96 -5.26 58.04
CA CYS A 503 12.55 -5.79 59.26
C CYS A 503 11.50 -6.61 60.05
N PRO A 504 11.84 -7.84 60.50
CA PRO A 504 11.02 -8.61 61.44
C PRO A 504 10.79 -7.83 62.74
N ASP A 505 9.74 -8.20 63.48
CA ASP A 505 9.53 -7.65 64.82
C ASP A 505 10.65 -8.15 65.75
N GLU A 506 11.15 -7.27 66.64
CA GLU A 506 12.33 -7.52 67.52
C GLU A 506 13.69 -7.65 66.80
N GLY A 507 13.81 -7.10 65.58
CA GLY A 507 15.00 -7.20 64.71
C GLY A 507 16.02 -6.06 64.78
#